data_AF-A0A2L2YNY2-F1
#
_entry.id   AF-A0A2L2YNY2-F1
#
_cell.length_a   1.000
_cell.length_b   1.000
_cell.length_c   1.000
_cell.angle_alpha   90.00
_cell.angle_beta   90.00
_cell.angle_gamma   90.00
#
_symmetry.space_group_name_H-M   'P 1'
#
loop_
_entity.id
_entity.type
_entity.pdbx_description
1 polymer ?
#
loop_
_entity_poly.entity_id
_entity_poly.type
_entity_poly.pdbx_seq_one_letter_code
_entity_poly.pdbx_strand_id
1 'polypeptide(L)'
;NTFVPIKLYLWVQRMGQDKGIFISREEYVKGNTLFGFDLSPDLCSGEHLNLIKHSNLRLELKFSKSLEQTVCVIIFAEFENLIEINKSRNILYDFGN
;
A
#
# COMPACT_ATOMS: atom_id res chain seq x y z
N ASN A 1 15.79 -19.93 5.59
CA ASN A 1 15.21 -20.18 4.25
C ASN A 1 13.79 -19.63 4.24
N THR A 2 13.67 -18.32 4.03
CA THR A 2 12.51 -17.51 4.43
C THR A 2 11.66 -17.22 3.21
N PHE A 3 10.62 -18.03 3.00
CA PHE A 3 9.66 -17.84 1.92
C PHE A 3 8.56 -16.91 2.43
N VAL A 4 8.90 -15.63 2.57
CA VAL A 4 7.90 -14.56 2.53
C VAL A 4 7.62 -14.33 1.05
N PRO A 5 6.36 -14.19 0.62
CA PRO A 5 6.05 -14.05 -0.80
C PRO A 5 6.85 -12.90 -1.41
N ILE A 6 7.60 -13.20 -2.48
CA ILE A 6 8.50 -12.25 -3.18
C ILE A 6 7.80 -10.93 -3.50
N LYS A 7 6.50 -10.99 -3.80
CA LYS A 7 5.67 -9.80 -4.04
C LYS A 7 5.62 -8.85 -2.84
N LEU A 8 5.58 -9.36 -1.61
CA LEU A 8 5.54 -8.52 -0.41
C LEU A 8 6.86 -7.78 -0.17
N TYR A 9 7.99 -8.45 -0.42
CA TYR A 9 9.32 -7.80 -0.33
C TYR A 9 9.54 -6.77 -1.42
N LEU A 10 9.00 -7.00 -2.63
CA LEU A 10 8.99 -6.03 -3.71
C LEU A 10 8.17 -4.78 -3.32
N TRP A 11 6.98 -4.98 -2.73
CA TRP A 11 6.11 -3.89 -2.30
C TRP A 11 6.69 -3.04 -1.18
N VAL A 12 7.29 -3.65 -0.17
CA VAL A 12 7.93 -2.90 0.94
C VAL A 12 9.31 -2.34 0.52
N GLN A 13 9.71 -2.50 -0.76
CA GLN A 13 11.01 -2.08 -1.28
C GLN A 13 12.19 -2.63 -0.47
N ARG A 14 12.00 -3.81 0.13
CA ARG A 14 13.01 -4.49 0.97
C ARG A 14 13.69 -5.65 0.25
N MET A 15 13.39 -5.85 -1.02
CA MET A 15 14.04 -6.87 -1.83
C MET A 15 15.56 -6.60 -1.90
N GLY A 16 16.36 -7.55 -1.43
CA GLY A 16 17.82 -7.42 -1.42
C GLY A 16 18.39 -6.62 -0.23
N GLN A 17 17.56 -6.17 0.71
CA GLN A 17 18.03 -5.59 1.97
C GLN A 17 18.05 -6.64 3.07
N ASP A 18 19.09 -6.63 3.92
CA ASP A 18 19.13 -7.44 5.16
C ASP A 18 18.25 -6.83 6.27
N LYS A 19 17.02 -6.47 5.90
CA LYS A 19 16.00 -5.92 6.78
C LYS A 19 14.70 -6.65 6.50
N GLY A 20 14.28 -7.51 7.42
CA GLY A 20 13.00 -8.20 7.34
C GLY A 20 11.82 -7.27 7.61
N ILE A 21 10.60 -7.74 7.38
CA ILE A 21 9.35 -6.99 7.69
C ILE A 21 8.83 -7.26 9.11
N PHE A 22 9.67 -7.82 9.99
CA PHE A 22 9.33 -8.23 11.37
C PHE A 22 8.12 -9.18 11.49
N ILE A 23 7.74 -9.85 10.41
CA ILE A 23 6.76 -10.94 10.40
C ILE A 23 7.53 -12.24 10.19
N SER A 24 7.54 -13.09 11.21
CA SER A 24 8.10 -14.45 11.11
C SER A 24 7.22 -15.35 10.23
N ARG A 25 7.77 -16.48 9.77
CA ARG A 25 7.01 -17.46 8.98
C ARG A 25 5.86 -18.03 9.81
N GLU A 26 6.10 -18.26 11.09
CA GLU A 26 5.13 -18.80 12.04
C GLU A 26 3.97 -17.82 12.25
N GLU A 27 4.25 -16.52 12.33
CA GLU A 27 3.23 -15.47 12.40
C GLU A 27 2.43 -15.36 11.10
N TYR A 28 3.10 -15.45 9.94
CA TYR A 28 2.44 -15.45 8.64
C TYR A 28 1.42 -16.60 8.50
N VAL A 29 1.81 -17.82 8.90
CA VAL A 29 0.92 -19.00 8.87
C VAL A 29 -0.25 -18.85 9.86
N LYS A 30 -0.06 -18.13 10.96
CA LYS A 30 -1.10 -17.84 11.96
C LYS A 30 -2.05 -16.70 11.58
N GLY A 31 -1.89 -16.12 10.38
CA GLY A 31 -2.78 -15.09 9.85
C GLY A 31 -2.26 -13.66 10.01
N ASN A 32 -1.07 -13.45 10.58
CA ASN A 32 -0.41 -12.14 10.57
C ASN A 32 0.25 -11.95 9.19
N THR A 33 -0.55 -11.51 8.22
CA THR A 33 -0.14 -11.33 6.84
C THR A 33 -0.28 -9.87 6.40
N LEU A 34 0.53 -9.46 5.42
CA LEU A 34 0.48 -8.14 4.81
C LEU A 34 0.21 -8.30 3.31
N PHE A 35 -0.75 -7.53 2.81
CA PHE A 35 -1.09 -7.47 1.39
C PHE A 35 -0.71 -6.08 0.86
N GLY A 36 0.09 -6.05 -0.20
CA GLY A 36 0.44 -4.83 -0.92
C GLY A 36 -0.34 -4.74 -2.22
N PHE A 37 -0.98 -3.60 -2.45
CA PHE A 37 -1.67 -3.28 -3.69
C PHE A 37 -1.08 -1.97 -4.23
N ASP A 38 -0.71 -1.96 -5.50
CA ASP A 38 -0.40 -0.74 -6.23
C ASP A 38 -1.58 -0.34 -7.06
N LEU A 39 -2.02 0.87 -6.76
CA LEU A 39 -3.18 1.51 -7.37
C LEU A 39 -2.74 2.68 -8.25
N SER A 40 -1.42 2.88 -8.45
CA SER A 40 -0.90 3.89 -9.36
C SER A 40 -1.35 3.56 -10.78
N PRO A 41 -1.93 4.53 -11.51
CA PRO A 41 -2.52 4.28 -12.83
C PRO A 41 -1.49 3.86 -13.89
N ASP A 42 -0.21 4.14 -13.67
CA ASP A 42 0.90 3.80 -14.55
C ASP A 42 1.66 2.52 -14.14
N LEU A 43 1.35 1.93 -12.96
CA LEU A 43 2.11 0.81 -12.35
C LEU A 43 3.62 1.06 -12.33
N CYS A 44 4.04 2.32 -12.36
CA CYS A 44 5.42 2.72 -12.57
C CYS A 44 5.92 3.45 -11.32
N SER A 45 7.08 3.04 -10.82
CA SER A 45 7.73 3.68 -9.68
C SER A 45 8.55 4.92 -10.07
N GLY A 46 8.21 5.59 -11.18
CA GLY A 46 8.95 6.72 -11.75
C GLY A 46 8.25 8.06 -11.51
N GLU A 47 8.94 9.17 -11.76
CA GLU A 47 8.37 10.52 -11.65
C GLU A 47 7.46 10.83 -12.85
N HIS A 48 6.24 10.30 -12.83
CA HIS A 48 5.20 10.67 -13.78
C HIS A 48 4.11 11.46 -13.04
N LEU A 49 3.81 12.66 -13.53
CA LEU A 49 2.67 13.43 -13.05
C LEU A 49 1.38 12.77 -13.57
N ASN A 50 0.84 11.84 -12.79
CA ASN A 50 -0.45 11.26 -13.08
C ASN A 50 -1.56 12.26 -12.73
N LEU A 51 -2.59 12.32 -13.58
CA LEU A 51 -3.80 13.08 -13.25
C LEU A 51 -4.41 12.48 -11.98
N ILE A 52 -4.57 13.29 -10.92
CA ILE A 52 -5.23 12.88 -9.69
C ILE A 52 -6.65 12.44 -10.05
N LYS A 53 -6.90 11.13 -9.93
CA LYS A 53 -8.23 10.55 -10.03
C LYS A 53 -8.77 10.33 -8.63
N HIS A 54 -9.66 11.22 -8.22
CA HIS A 54 -10.51 10.99 -7.05
C HIS A 54 -11.46 9.83 -7.35
N SER A 55 -11.32 8.73 -6.60
CA SER A 55 -12.17 7.55 -6.71
C SER A 55 -12.38 6.92 -5.34
N ASN A 56 -13.47 6.17 -5.19
CA ASN A 56 -13.73 5.41 -3.98
C ASN A 56 -12.95 4.09 -4.00
N LEU A 57 -12.28 3.77 -2.89
CA LEU A 57 -11.67 2.47 -2.66
C LEU A 57 -12.59 1.61 -1.78
N ARG A 58 -12.92 0.40 -2.22
CA ARG A 58 -13.68 -0.59 -1.43
C ARG A 58 -12.89 -1.87 -1.28
N LEU A 59 -12.59 -2.25 -0.04
CA LEU A 59 -11.99 -3.53 0.30
C LEU A 59 -13.08 -4.50 0.77
N GLU A 60 -13.14 -5.68 0.16
CA GLU A 60 -14.05 -6.77 0.58
C GLU A 60 -13.24 -8.03 0.87
N LEU A 61 -13.38 -8.56 2.08
CA LEU A 61 -12.65 -9.73 2.55
C LEU A 61 -13.61 -10.90 2.69
N LYS A 62 -13.33 -11.99 1.98
CA LYS A 62 -14.09 -13.24 2.08
C LYS A 62 -13.21 -14.35 2.63
N PHE A 63 -13.60 -14.87 3.79
CA PHE A 63 -12.92 -16.00 4.42
C PHE A 63 -13.53 -17.32 3.96
N SER A 64 -12.70 -18.34 3.73
CA SER A 64 -13.15 -19.67 3.30
C SER A 64 -13.92 -20.42 4.40
N LYS A 65 -13.71 -20.04 5.66
CA LYS A 65 -14.39 -20.55 6.86
C LYS A 65 -14.78 -19.39 7.76
N SER A 66 -15.76 -19.60 8.64
CA SER A 66 -16.09 -18.64 9.68
C SER A 66 -14.89 -18.39 10.59
N LEU A 67 -14.68 -17.14 10.97
CA LEU A 67 -13.61 -16.75 11.87
C LEU A 67 -13.92 -17.23 13.29
N GLU A 68 -13.03 -18.03 13.87
CA GLU A 68 -13.15 -18.55 15.24
C GLU A 68 -12.87 -17.46 16.29
N GLN A 69 -12.18 -16.39 15.88
CA GLN A 69 -11.80 -15.25 16.71
C GLN A 69 -11.94 -13.93 15.92
N THR A 70 -12.14 -12.83 16.64
CA THR A 70 -12.13 -11.48 16.05
C THR A 70 -10.78 -11.20 15.41
N VAL A 71 -10.78 -10.65 14.19
CA VAL A 71 -9.59 -10.22 13.47
C VAL A 71 -9.52 -8.70 13.43
N CYS A 72 -8.31 -8.15 13.56
CA CYS A 72 -8.03 -6.74 13.35
C CYS A 72 -7.39 -6.56 11.97
N VAL A 73 -7.91 -5.64 11.17
CA VAL A 73 -7.36 -5.30 9.86
C VAL A 73 -6.94 -3.85 9.90
N ILE A 74 -5.65 -3.61 9.62
CA ILE A 74 -5.08 -2.26 9.50
C ILE A 74 -4.88 -1.99 8.02
N ILE A 75 -5.44 -0.89 7.53
CA ILE A 75 -5.31 -0.45 6.14
C ILE A 75 -4.44 0.80 6.14
N PHE A 76 -3.35 0.74 5.37
CA PHE A 76 -2.48 1.87 5.12
C PHE A 76 -2.50 2.15 3.61
N ALA A 77 -2.80 3.39 3.22
CA ALA A 77 -2.85 3.83 1.84
C ALA A 77 -2.10 5.16 1.71
N GLU A 78 -1.32 5.27 0.63
CA GLU A 78 -0.60 6.48 0.25
C GLU A 78 -1.16 6.97 -1.08
N PHE A 79 -1.35 8.29 -1.20
CA PHE A 79 -1.89 8.93 -2.39
C PHE A 79 -1.00 10.12 -2.77
N GLU A 80 -0.84 10.33 -4.07
CA GLU A 80 -0.17 11.52 -4.60
C GLU A 80 -1.07 12.75 -4.42
N ASN A 81 -0.50 13.84 -3.89
CA ASN A 81 -1.15 15.14 -3.83
C ASN A 81 -0.39 16.14 -4.72
N LEU A 82 -1.13 16.99 -5.43
CA LEU A 82 -0.56 18.01 -6.32
C LEU A 82 -0.48 19.36 -5.62
N ILE A 83 0.72 19.94 -5.61
CA ILE A 83 0.95 21.33 -5.21
C ILE A 83 1.43 22.08 -6.46
N GLU A 84 0.63 23.04 -6.91
CA GLU A 84 0.97 23.92 -8.03
C GLU A 84 1.38 25.30 -7.49
N ILE A 85 2.55 25.79 -7.93
CA ILE A 85 2.98 27.17 -7.65
C ILE A 85 2.80 27.97 -8.94
N ASN A 86 1.86 28.92 -8.93
CA ASN A 86 1.61 29.74 -10.12
C ASN A 86 2.66 30.85 -10.29
N LYS A 87 2.62 31.53 -11.45
CA LYS A 87 3.55 32.63 -11.78
C LYS A 87 3.54 33.79 -10.77
N SER A 88 2.43 33.96 -10.05
CA SER A 88 2.27 34.96 -8.99
C SER A 88 2.78 34.47 -7.63
N ARG A 89 3.41 33.29 -7.57
CA ARG A 89 3.86 32.61 -6.34
C ARG A 89 2.73 32.25 -5.38
N ASN A 90 1.49 32.15 -5.87
CA ASN A 90 0.42 31.60 -5.07
C ASN A 90 0.53 30.06 -5.12
N ILE A 91 0.35 29.47 -3.95
CA ILE A 91 0.37 28.02 -3.77
C ILE A 91 -1.06 27.52 -3.89
N LEU A 92 -1.32 26.74 -4.93
CA LEU A 92 -2.55 25.99 -5.12
C LEU A 92 -2.26 24.56 -4.71
N TYR A 93 -3.13 23.96 -3.91
CA TYR A 93 -2.98 22.59 -3.46
C TYR A 93 -4.36 21.94 -3.39
N ASP A 94 -4.42 20.66 -3.74
CA ASP A 94 -5.62 19.83 -3.57
C ASP A 94 -5.38 18.90 -2.37
N PHE A 95 -5.44 19.46 -1.15
CA PHE A 95 -5.68 18.63 0.03
C PHE A 95 -7.20 18.47 0.10
N GLY A 96 -7.69 17.26 -0.19
CA GLY A 96 -9.12 16.99 -0.32
C GLY A 96 -9.99 17.60 0.80
N ASN A 97 -11.13 18.12 0.38
CA ASN A 97 -12.25 18.71 1.12
C ASN A 97 -12.74 17.88 2.32
#